data_AF-A0A7G2RQI9-F1
#
_entry.id   AF-A0A7G2RQI9-F1
#
_cell.length_a   1.000
_cell.length_b   1.000
_cell.length_c   1.000
_cell.angle_alpha   90.00
_cell.angle_beta   90.00
_cell.angle_gamma   90.00
#
_symmetry.space_group_name_H-M   'P 1'
#
loop_
_entity.id
_entity.type
_entity.pdbx_description
1 polymer ?
#
loop_
_entity_poly.entity_id
_entity_poly.type
_entity_poly.pdbx_seq_one_letter_code
_entity_poly.pdbx_strand_id
1 'polypeptide(L)'
;MADTVTDLLVRYWATGFFIVATLGLCAFMVGASSLLGGRSRGVSKSLPFESGIVGTGDARQRFSVKFYLVAMLFVIFDIEAVFLFAWAIVIPDVGWTGFWGAAVFILILLAGLLYDSRTGALDWAPESSSGRPRSPAG
;
A
#
# COMPACT_ATOMS: atom_id res chain seq x y z
N MET A 1 -6.21 -21.68 34.60
CA MET A 1 -6.42 -20.23 34.42
C MET A 1 -5.11 -19.46 34.58
N ALA A 2 -4.32 -19.68 35.66
CA ALA A 2 -2.99 -19.09 35.80
C ALA A 2 -2.02 -19.49 34.68
N ASP A 3 -2.02 -20.75 34.26
CA ASP A 3 -1.13 -21.25 33.20
C ASP A 3 -1.42 -20.60 31.84
N THR A 4 -2.70 -20.47 31.47
CA THR A 4 -3.13 -19.81 30.22
C THR A 4 -2.74 -18.33 30.16
N VAL A 5 -2.91 -17.60 31.29
CA VAL A 5 -2.51 -16.20 31.37
C VAL A 5 -1.00 -16.06 31.26
N THR A 6 -0.25 -16.96 31.90
CA THR A 6 1.20 -17.01 31.83
C THR A 6 1.68 -17.30 30.40
N ASP A 7 1.05 -18.24 29.70
CA ASP A 7 1.33 -18.56 28.30
C ASP A 7 1.07 -17.38 27.36
N LEU A 8 -0.03 -16.66 27.55
CA LEU A 8 -0.34 -15.44 26.79
C LEU A 8 0.70 -14.36 27.04
N LEU A 9 1.07 -14.13 28.31
CA LEU A 9 2.10 -13.16 28.67
C LEU A 9 3.44 -13.51 28.02
N VAL A 10 3.87 -14.77 28.07
CA VAL A 10 5.11 -15.23 27.43
C VAL A 10 5.07 -14.99 25.92
N ARG A 11 3.96 -15.29 25.25
CA ARG A 11 3.80 -15.06 23.80
C ARG A 11 3.87 -13.59 23.42
N TYR A 12 3.18 -12.72 24.16
CA TYR A 12 3.20 -11.28 23.89
C TYR A 12 4.55 -10.66 24.18
N TRP A 13 5.21 -11.05 25.28
CA TRP A 13 6.56 -10.60 25.60
C TRP A 13 7.59 -11.06 24.57
N ALA A 14 7.52 -12.32 24.11
CA ALA A 14 8.39 -12.83 23.06
C ALA A 14 8.20 -12.07 21.75
N THR A 15 6.96 -11.78 21.36
CA THR A 15 6.64 -11.02 20.15
C THR A 15 7.12 -9.57 20.27
N GLY A 16 6.90 -8.92 21.41
CA GLY A 16 7.37 -7.57 21.69
C GLY A 16 8.90 -7.48 21.64
N PHE A 17 9.58 -8.45 22.27
CA PHE A 17 11.04 -8.54 22.22
C PHE A 17 11.56 -8.71 20.79
N PHE A 18 10.92 -9.57 19.98
CA PHE A 18 11.30 -9.77 18.59
C PHE A 18 11.19 -8.48 17.75
N ILE A 19 10.09 -7.74 17.90
CA ILE A 19 9.89 -6.44 17.22
C ILE A 19 10.97 -5.45 17.64
N VAL A 20 11.23 -5.31 18.95
CA VAL A 20 12.24 -4.38 19.48
C VAL A 20 13.64 -4.77 19.02
N ALA A 21 13.99 -6.06 19.04
CA ALA A 21 15.29 -6.54 18.57
C ALA A 21 15.48 -6.28 17.08
N THR A 22 14.44 -6.45 16.26
CA THR A 22 14.49 -6.20 14.82
C THR A 22 14.66 -4.70 14.53
N LEU A 23 13.86 -3.85 15.17
CA LEU A 23 14.01 -2.39 15.05
C LEU A 23 15.37 -1.92 15.55
N GLY A 24 15.84 -2.48 16.67
CA GLY A 24 17.16 -2.21 17.23
C GLY A 24 18.29 -2.60 16.29
N LEU A 25 18.17 -3.75 15.61
CA LEU A 25 19.13 -4.19 14.60
C LEU A 25 19.14 -3.24 13.39
N CYS A 26 17.97 -2.85 12.87
CA CYS A 26 17.88 -1.88 11.77
C CYS A 26 18.52 -0.55 12.16
N ALA A 27 18.21 -0.04 13.36
CA ALA A 27 18.80 1.19 13.89
C ALA A 27 20.31 1.07 14.08
N PHE A 28 20.78 -0.08 14.58
CA PHE A 28 22.21 -0.37 14.72
C PHE A 28 22.92 -0.39 13.37
N MET A 29 22.36 -1.01 12.34
CA MET A 29 22.94 -1.02 10.99
C MET A 29 23.04 0.38 10.40
N VAL A 30 21.97 1.19 10.50
CA VAL A 30 21.98 2.59 10.05
C VAL A 30 22.98 3.42 10.87
N GLY A 31 23.01 3.25 12.18
CA GLY A 31 23.93 3.93 13.10
C GLY A 31 25.39 3.58 12.80
N ALA A 32 25.72 2.30 12.73
CA ALA A 32 27.05 1.80 12.38
C ALA A 32 27.50 2.28 11.00
N SER A 33 26.61 2.24 10.00
CA SER A 33 26.88 2.78 8.66
C SER A 33 27.17 4.28 8.69
N SER A 34 26.46 5.06 9.51
CA SER A 34 26.69 6.50 9.65
C SER A 34 27.97 6.88 10.42
N LEU A 35 28.43 5.99 11.32
CA LEU A 35 29.65 6.17 12.11
C LEU A 35 30.89 5.72 11.36
N LEU A 36 30.83 4.56 10.70
CA LEU A 36 31.94 3.95 9.95
C LEU A 36 32.04 4.49 8.52
N GLY A 37 30.94 5.00 7.96
CA GLY A 37 30.87 5.53 6.60
C GLY A 37 31.57 6.88 6.44
N GLY A 38 32.34 7.02 5.37
CA GLY A 38 33.00 8.27 5.00
C GLY A 38 32.00 9.38 4.67
N ARG A 39 31.96 10.43 5.49
CA ARG A 39 31.16 11.63 5.25
C ARG A 39 31.80 12.53 4.21
N SER A 40 31.51 12.28 2.93
CA SER A 40 31.82 13.20 1.84
C SER A 40 30.73 14.27 1.70
N ARG A 41 31.09 15.53 1.95
CA ARG A 41 30.22 16.71 1.80
C ARG A 41 30.62 17.48 0.54
N GLY A 42 30.09 17.08 -0.61
CA GLY A 42 30.24 17.80 -1.87
C GLY A 42 28.94 18.50 -2.26
N VAL A 43 29.01 19.74 -2.74
CA VAL A 43 27.84 20.53 -3.18
C VAL A 43 27.02 19.78 -4.23
N SER A 44 27.68 19.07 -5.15
CA SER A 44 27.00 18.25 -6.17
C SER A 44 26.30 17.01 -5.62
N LYS A 45 26.70 16.52 -4.44
CA LYS A 45 26.09 15.33 -3.80
C LYS A 45 24.78 15.65 -3.08
N SER A 46 24.55 16.94 -2.77
CA SER A 46 23.30 17.44 -2.18
C SER A 46 22.26 17.91 -3.21
N LEU A 47 22.60 17.92 -4.50
CA LEU A 47 21.65 18.27 -5.56
C LEU A 47 20.80 17.04 -5.92
N PRO A 48 19.49 17.22 -6.19
CA PRO A 48 18.65 16.17 -6.77
C PRO A 48 19.26 15.63 -8.06
N PHE A 49 19.16 14.32 -8.27
CA PHE A 49 19.64 13.69 -9.48
C PHE A 49 18.70 14.00 -10.65
N GLU A 50 19.22 14.67 -11.68
CA GLU A 50 18.44 15.07 -12.86
C GLU A 50 19.21 14.77 -14.15
N SER A 51 19.79 13.57 -14.27
CA SER A 51 20.54 13.11 -15.47
C SER A 51 21.67 14.05 -15.94
N GLY A 52 22.26 14.82 -15.02
CA GLY A 52 23.37 15.74 -15.30
C GLY A 52 22.95 17.18 -15.62
N ILE A 53 21.66 17.51 -15.60
CA ILE A 53 21.18 18.90 -15.69
C ILE A 53 20.89 19.49 -14.31
N VAL A 54 20.91 20.82 -14.21
CA VAL A 54 20.51 21.51 -12.98
C VAL A 54 19.00 21.50 -12.91
N GLY A 55 18.44 20.87 -11.87
CA GLY A 55 17.00 20.82 -11.66
C GLY A 55 16.36 22.19 -11.72
N THR A 56 15.42 22.35 -12.65
CA THR A 56 14.77 23.63 -12.96
C THR A 56 13.26 23.44 -12.95
N GLY A 57 12.56 24.13 -12.06
CA GLY A 57 11.10 24.06 -11.93
C GLY A 57 10.62 23.97 -10.47
N ASP A 58 9.32 24.11 -10.27
CA ASP A 58 8.67 23.83 -8.98
C ASP A 58 8.34 22.32 -8.92
N ALA A 59 8.68 21.65 -7.82
CA ALA A 59 8.46 20.20 -7.64
C ALA A 59 6.96 19.83 -7.46
N ARG A 60 6.06 20.79 -7.65
CA ARG A 60 4.62 20.62 -7.50
C ARG A 60 3.98 20.14 -8.79
N GLN A 61 4.12 18.85 -9.02
CA GLN A 61 3.32 18.18 -10.04
C GLN A 61 1.94 17.83 -9.49
N ARG A 62 0.89 18.08 -10.30
CA ARG A 62 -0.47 17.63 -9.96
C ARG A 62 -0.50 16.11 -10.05
N PHE A 63 -0.50 15.45 -8.90
CA PHE A 63 -0.72 14.01 -8.84
C PHE A 63 -2.12 13.69 -9.34
N SER A 64 -2.24 12.63 -10.14
CA SER A 64 -3.52 12.20 -10.70
C SER A 64 -4.48 11.75 -9.59
N VAL A 65 -5.76 12.10 -9.71
CA VAL A 65 -6.85 11.64 -8.82
C VAL A 65 -6.96 10.11 -8.80
N LYS A 66 -6.43 9.43 -9.82
CA LYS A 66 -6.39 7.96 -9.92
C LYS A 66 -5.76 7.28 -8.69
N PHE A 67 -4.72 7.88 -8.09
CA PHE A 67 -4.12 7.32 -6.86
C PHE A 67 -5.09 7.35 -5.67
N TYR A 68 -5.93 8.38 -5.59
CA TYR A 68 -6.95 8.49 -4.55
C TYR A 68 -8.06 7.44 -4.75
N LEU A 69 -8.53 7.24 -5.98
CA LEU A 69 -9.56 6.23 -6.27
C LEU A 69 -9.11 4.82 -5.86
N VAL A 70 -7.86 4.46 -6.18
CA VAL A 70 -7.29 3.16 -5.81
C VAL A 70 -7.11 3.03 -4.30
N ALA A 71 -6.65 4.09 -3.61
CA ALA A 71 -6.53 4.07 -2.15
C ALA A 71 -7.89 3.94 -1.47
N MET A 72 -8.92 4.65 -1.96
CA MET A 72 -10.28 4.55 -1.45
C MET A 72 -10.87 3.15 -1.67
N LEU A 73 -10.68 2.57 -2.86
CA LEU A 73 -11.10 1.21 -3.17
C LEU A 73 -10.39 0.20 -2.25
N PHE A 74 -9.09 0.36 -1.99
CA PHE A 74 -8.33 -0.48 -1.07
C PHE A 74 -8.90 -0.43 0.35
N VAL A 75 -9.18 0.76 0.89
CA VAL A 75 -9.75 0.91 2.24
C VAL A 75 -11.12 0.26 2.35
N ILE A 76 -11.98 0.44 1.34
CA ILE A 76 -13.30 -0.20 1.30
C ILE A 76 -13.11 -1.73 1.29
N PHE A 77 -12.31 -2.26 0.35
CA PHE A 77 -12.09 -3.70 0.24
C PHE A 77 -11.44 -4.32 1.50
N ASP A 78 -10.55 -3.59 2.18
CA ASP A 78 -9.91 -4.03 3.43
C ASP A 78 -10.92 -4.18 4.58
N ILE A 79 -11.83 -3.21 4.75
CA ILE A 79 -12.93 -3.30 5.73
C ILE A 79 -13.83 -4.51 5.43
N GLU A 80 -14.12 -4.74 4.16
CA GLU A 80 -14.98 -5.84 3.70
C GLU A 80 -14.31 -7.20 3.92
N ALA A 81 -12.98 -7.28 3.76
CA ALA A 81 -12.19 -8.46 4.11
C ALA A 81 -12.23 -8.76 5.61
N VAL A 82 -12.23 -7.75 6.49
CA VAL A 82 -12.39 -7.95 7.94
C VAL A 82 -13.76 -8.57 8.27
N PHE A 83 -14.83 -8.15 7.59
CA PHE A 83 -16.15 -8.77 7.77
C PHE A 83 -16.17 -10.23 7.30
N LEU A 84 -15.56 -10.53 6.16
CA LEU A 84 -15.44 -11.90 5.67
C LEU A 84 -14.58 -12.77 6.60
N PHE A 85 -13.54 -12.21 7.20
CA PHE A 85 -12.71 -12.92 8.18
C PHE A 85 -13.49 -13.23 9.47
N ALA A 86 -14.26 -12.27 9.98
CA ALA A 86 -15.13 -12.49 11.14
C ALA A 86 -16.16 -13.59 10.86
N TRP A 87 -16.78 -13.58 9.68
CA TRP A 87 -17.65 -14.69 9.23
C TRP A 87 -16.89 -16.00 9.12
N ALA A 88 -15.68 -15.99 8.55
CA ALA A 88 -14.85 -17.18 8.32
C ALA A 88 -14.52 -17.93 9.62
N ILE A 89 -14.31 -17.20 10.72
CA ILE A 89 -14.05 -17.79 12.05
C ILE A 89 -15.23 -18.60 12.58
N VAL A 90 -16.47 -18.21 12.24
CA VAL A 90 -17.71 -18.79 12.82
C VAL A 90 -18.54 -19.58 11.82
N ILE A 91 -18.00 -19.90 10.63
CA ILE A 91 -18.69 -20.70 9.60
C ILE A 91 -19.42 -21.94 10.16
N PRO A 92 -18.81 -22.74 11.06
CA PRO A 92 -19.47 -23.94 11.59
C PRO A 92 -20.75 -23.64 12.38
N ASP A 93 -20.84 -22.46 13.00
CA ASP A 93 -21.92 -22.10 13.93
C ASP A 93 -23.11 -21.43 13.21
N VAL A 94 -22.85 -20.71 12.11
CA VAL A 94 -23.87 -19.92 11.39
C VAL A 94 -24.59 -20.70 10.29
N GLY A 95 -24.07 -21.86 9.87
CA GLY A 95 -24.71 -22.75 8.90
C GLY A 95 -25.12 -22.07 7.58
N TRP A 96 -26.24 -22.52 7.00
CA TRP A 96 -26.68 -22.09 5.66
C TRP A 96 -27.10 -20.62 5.58
N THR A 97 -27.63 -20.05 6.66
CA THR A 97 -28.04 -18.64 6.71
C THR A 97 -26.82 -17.72 6.66
N GLY A 98 -25.76 -18.04 7.40
CA GLY A 98 -24.49 -17.33 7.32
C GLY A 98 -23.83 -17.46 5.94
N PHE A 99 -23.90 -18.64 5.32
CA PHE A 99 -23.39 -18.85 3.96
C PHE A 99 -24.06 -17.94 2.93
N TRP A 100 -25.40 -17.89 2.90
CA TRP A 100 -26.11 -17.02 1.96
C TRP A 100 -25.86 -15.54 2.23
N GLY A 101 -25.73 -15.14 3.50
CA GLY A 101 -25.34 -13.78 3.87
C GLY A 101 -23.97 -13.40 3.30
N ALA A 102 -22.96 -14.24 3.50
CA ALA A 102 -21.63 -14.02 2.97
C ALA A 102 -21.58 -14.08 1.43
N ALA A 103 -22.35 -14.97 0.80
CA ALA A 103 -22.43 -15.07 -0.66
C ALA A 103 -22.99 -13.78 -1.28
N VAL A 104 -24.08 -13.23 -0.73
CA VAL A 104 -24.66 -11.97 -1.19
C VAL A 104 -23.67 -10.82 -0.97
N PHE A 105 -23.00 -10.78 0.18
CA PHE A 105 -21.99 -9.78 0.49
C PHE A 105 -20.83 -9.78 -0.52
N ILE A 106 -20.28 -10.96 -0.84
CA ILE A 106 -19.24 -11.13 -1.86
C ILE A 106 -19.73 -10.70 -3.25
N LEU A 107 -20.98 -11.02 -3.60
CA LEU A 107 -21.55 -10.61 -4.89
C LEU A 107 -21.66 -9.09 -5.02
N ILE A 108 -22.04 -8.39 -3.94
CA ILE A 108 -22.08 -6.93 -3.91
C ILE A 108 -20.67 -6.35 -4.13
N LEU A 109 -19.65 -6.92 -3.47
CA LEU A 109 -18.25 -6.51 -3.66
C LEU A 109 -17.79 -6.71 -5.09
N LEU A 110 -18.09 -7.86 -5.66
CA LEU A 110 -17.73 -8.18 -7.05
C LEU A 110 -18.42 -7.23 -8.01
N ALA A 111 -19.69 -6.89 -7.77
CA ALA A 111 -20.43 -5.93 -8.59
C ALA A 111 -19.80 -4.53 -8.51
N GLY A 112 -19.42 -4.06 -7.32
CA GLY A 112 -18.72 -2.78 -7.14
C GLY A 112 -17.36 -2.74 -7.86
N LEU A 113 -16.56 -3.80 -7.72
CA LEU A 113 -15.26 -3.91 -8.40
C LEU A 113 -15.40 -3.95 -9.92
N LEU A 114 -16.37 -4.72 -10.43
CA LEU A 114 -16.66 -4.77 -11.86
C LEU A 114 -17.12 -3.41 -12.38
N TYR A 115 -17.98 -2.71 -11.64
CA TYR A 115 -18.44 -1.37 -12.02
C TYR A 115 -17.27 -0.37 -12.11
N ASP A 116 -16.40 -0.34 -11.09
CA ASP A 116 -15.25 0.56 -11.04
C ASP A 116 -14.24 0.25 -12.16
N SER A 117 -14.00 -1.04 -12.41
CA SER A 117 -13.16 -1.51 -13.52
C SER A 117 -13.73 -1.11 -14.89
N ARG A 118 -15.04 -1.17 -15.07
CA ARG A 118 -15.68 -0.75 -16.34
C ARG A 118 -15.72 0.77 -16.53
N THR A 119 -15.69 1.53 -15.44
CA THR A 119 -15.69 3.00 -15.47
C THR A 119 -14.29 3.57 -15.78
N GLY A 120 -13.26 2.72 -15.83
CA GLY A 120 -11.88 3.13 -16.12
C GLY A 120 -11.20 3.86 -14.95
N ALA A 121 -11.76 3.77 -13.74
CA ALA A 121 -11.13 4.29 -12.52
C ALA A 121 -9.77 3.61 -12.24
N LEU A 122 -9.62 2.37 -12.73
CA LEU A 122 -8.41 1.55 -12.67
C LEU A 122 -7.54 1.63 -13.93
N ASP A 123 -7.88 2.44 -14.92
CA ASP A 123 -7.11 2.52 -16.16
C ASP A 123 -5.89 3.45 -16.02
N TRP A 124 -4.71 2.86 -16.14
CA TRP A 124 -3.42 3.54 -16.01
C TRP A 124 -2.80 3.94 -17.35
N ALA A 125 -3.34 3.43 -18.46
CA ALA A 125 -2.78 3.67 -19.79
C ALA A 125 -3.00 5.15 -20.20
N PRO A 126 -1.94 5.87 -20.61
CA PRO A 126 -2.11 7.17 -21.23
C PRO A 126 -2.79 7.00 -22.60
N GLU A 127 -3.86 7.75 -22.85
CA GLU A 127 -4.40 7.85 -24.21
C GLU A 127 -3.30 8.42 -25.11
N SER A 128 -2.87 7.63 -26.11
CA SER A 128 -1.91 8.11 -27.09
C SER A 128 -2.59 9.19 -27.93
N SER A 129 -2.37 10.46 -27.59
CA SER A 129 -2.81 11.57 -28.45
C SER A 129 -1.97 11.56 -29.72
N SER A 130 -2.33 10.73 -30.70
CA SER A 130 -1.75 10.73 -32.05
C SER A 130 -2.34 11.87 -32.88
N GLY A 131 -2.31 13.08 -32.35
CA GLY A 131 -2.62 14.32 -33.05
C GLY A 131 -1.34 15.05 -33.43
N ARG A 132 -0.61 14.57 -34.44
CA ARG A 132 0.39 15.41 -35.12
C ARG A 132 -0.30 16.12 -36.28
N PRO A 133 -0.46 17.46 -36.27
CA PRO A 133 -0.74 18.19 -37.49
C PRO A 133 0.46 18.01 -38.41
N ARG A 134 0.23 17.46 -39.60
CA ARG A 134 1.23 17.46 -40.66
C ARG A 134 1.45 18.92 -41.05
N SER A 135 2.67 19.43 -40.86
CA SER A 135 3.07 20.71 -41.44
C SER A 135 2.97 20.60 -42.96
N PRO A 136 2.31 21.53 -43.66
CA PRO A 136 2.45 21.62 -45.11
C PRO A 136 3.88 22.10 -45.40
N ALA A 137 4.59 21.33 -46.23
CA ALA A 137 5.83 21.81 -46.84
C ALA A 137 5.44 22.82 -47.92
N GLY A 138 6.02 24.02 -47.85
CA GLY A 138 5.83 25.11 -48.81
C GLY A 138 6.60 26.34 -48.37
#